data_AF-A0A645GUL3-F1
#
_entry.id   AF-A0A645GUL3-F1
#
_cell.length_a   1.000
_cell.length_b   1.000
_cell.length_c   1.000
_cell.angle_alpha   90.00
_cell.angle_beta   90.00
_cell.angle_gamma   90.00
#
_symmetry.space_group_name_H-M   'P 1'
#
loop_
_entity.id
_entity.type
_entity.pdbx_description
1 polymer ?
#
loop_
_entity_poly.entity_id
_entity_poly.type
_entity_poly.pdbx_seq_one_letter_code
_entity_poly.pdbx_strand_id
1 'polypeptide(L)'
;MLAQRFSTSFIKTSISDDMLGIEYSSVMKNIYSIAAGICHGLKYGDNFQAVLISNAIQEINRFCNAINPLHRDINEPAYLGDLLVTAYSKFSRNRLFGTMIGKGYSVKTAQIEMEMII
;
A
#
# COMPACT_ATOMS: atom_id res chain seq x y z
N MET A 1 -19.58 11.60 15.55
CA MET A 1 -19.05 12.73 16.34
C MET A 1 -17.56 13.00 16.07
N LEU A 2 -16.69 11.98 15.97
CA LEU A 2 -15.26 12.19 15.72
C LEU A 2 -14.96 12.65 14.28
N ALA A 3 -15.50 11.96 13.26
CA ALA A 3 -15.28 12.30 11.85
C ALA A 3 -15.63 13.78 11.53
N GLN A 4 -16.78 14.26 12.04
CA GLN A 4 -17.21 15.65 11.90
C GLN A 4 -16.22 16.67 12.49
N ARG A 5 -15.49 16.31 13.56
CA ARG A 5 -14.49 17.20 14.17
C ARG A 5 -13.21 17.31 13.35
N PHE A 6 -12.90 16.30 12.52
CA PHE A 6 -11.76 16.33 11.59
C PHE A 6 -12.12 16.89 10.21
N SER A 7 -13.42 17.03 9.91
CA SER A 7 -13.87 17.55 8.63
C SER A 7 -13.62 19.05 8.51
N THR A 8 -13.02 19.48 7.40
CA THR A 8 -12.79 20.89 7.06
C THR A 8 -13.17 21.16 5.60
N SER A 9 -12.96 22.37 5.09
CA SER A 9 -13.17 22.69 3.66
C SER A 9 -12.27 21.89 2.72
N PHE A 10 -11.13 21.38 3.21
CA PHE A 10 -10.16 20.62 2.42
C PHE A 10 -10.05 19.14 2.84
N ILE A 11 -10.56 18.78 4.02
CA ILE A 11 -10.55 17.41 4.55
C ILE A 11 -11.98 16.89 4.59
N LYS A 12 -12.27 15.89 3.75
CA LYS A 12 -13.52 15.14 3.77
C LYS A 12 -13.31 13.86 4.56
N THR A 13 -14.23 13.56 5.47
CA THR A 13 -14.17 12.36 6.31
C THR A 13 -15.31 11.41 5.96
N SER A 14 -15.04 10.11 6.00
CA SER A 14 -16.03 9.04 5.89
C SER A 14 -15.95 8.15 7.13
N ILE A 15 -17.05 7.47 7.43
CA ILE A 15 -17.12 6.45 8.48
C ILE A 15 -17.30 5.12 7.76
N SER A 16 -16.57 4.10 8.16
CA SER A 16 -16.67 2.74 7.63
C SER A 16 -16.81 1.77 8.79
N ASP A 17 -17.66 0.77 8.61
CA ASP A 17 -17.85 -0.32 9.56
C ASP A 17 -16.86 -1.49 9.32
N ASP A 18 -16.03 -1.40 8.28
CA ASP A 18 -15.06 -2.43 7.92
C ASP A 18 -13.67 -2.19 8.52
N MET A 19 -13.62 -2.10 9.86
CA MET A 19 -12.37 -1.85 10.58
C MET A 19 -11.28 -2.90 10.25
N LEU A 20 -11.63 -4.19 10.28
CA LEU A 20 -10.69 -5.28 10.03
C LEU A 20 -10.14 -5.25 8.60
N GLY A 21 -10.99 -5.02 7.58
CA GLY A 21 -10.55 -4.92 6.20
C GLY A 21 -9.53 -3.79 6.01
N ILE A 22 -9.81 -2.62 6.59
CA ILE A 22 -8.94 -1.44 6.49
C ILE A 22 -7.59 -1.71 7.16
N GLU A 23 -7.58 -2.35 8.33
CA GLU A 23 -6.34 -2.71 9.04
C GLU A 23 -5.49 -3.68 8.22
N TYR A 24 -6.09 -4.75 7.70
CA TYR A 24 -5.36 -5.72 6.86
C TYR A 24 -4.82 -5.09 5.58
N SER A 25 -5.64 -4.31 4.87
CA SER A 25 -5.21 -3.58 3.67
C SER A 25 -4.04 -2.63 3.96
N SER A 26 -4.08 -1.94 5.12
CA SER A 26 -3.04 -1.02 5.58
C SER A 26 -1.70 -1.70 5.85
N VAL A 27 -1.71 -2.98 6.24
CA VAL A 27 -0.49 -3.79 6.37
C VAL A 27 -0.03 -4.32 5.01
N MET A 28 -0.96 -4.91 4.24
CA MET A 28 -0.65 -5.54 2.96
C MET A 28 -0.10 -4.55 1.93
N LYS A 29 -0.56 -3.30 1.91
CA LYS A 29 -0.04 -2.26 0.99
C LYS A 29 1.48 -2.10 1.10
N ASN A 30 2.04 -2.27 2.31
CA ASN A 30 3.47 -2.09 2.54
C ASN A 30 4.25 -3.21 1.84
N ILE A 31 3.76 -4.44 1.93
CA ILE A 31 4.33 -5.61 1.24
C ILE A 31 4.33 -5.38 -0.28
N TYR A 32 3.20 -4.98 -0.85
CA TYR A 32 3.11 -4.69 -2.30
C TYR A 32 3.97 -3.51 -2.72
N SER A 33 4.15 -2.50 -1.87
CA SER A 33 5.01 -1.37 -2.19
C SER A 33 6.49 -1.76 -2.25
N ILE A 34 6.93 -2.75 -1.45
CA ILE A 34 8.27 -3.34 -1.58
C ILE A 34 8.40 -4.03 -2.95
N ALA A 35 7.42 -4.85 -3.34
CA ALA A 35 7.40 -5.50 -4.65
C ALA A 35 7.43 -4.46 -5.79
N ALA A 36 6.64 -3.39 -5.69
CA ALA A 36 6.65 -2.28 -6.65
C ALA A 36 8.03 -1.59 -6.70
N GLY A 37 8.67 -1.40 -5.55
CA GLY A 37 10.04 -0.92 -5.44
C GLY A 37 11.04 -1.81 -6.18
N ILE A 38 10.98 -3.13 -5.97
CA ILE A 38 11.85 -4.09 -6.64
C ILE A 38 11.70 -4.00 -8.15
N CYS A 39 10.45 -4.00 -8.65
CA CYS A 39 10.16 -3.87 -10.08
C CYS A 39 10.70 -2.56 -10.66
N HIS A 40 10.63 -1.47 -9.87
CA HIS A 40 11.21 -0.19 -10.25
C HIS A 40 12.74 -0.24 -10.30
N GLY A 41 13.40 -0.87 -9.32
CA GLY A 41 14.86 -1.09 -9.32
C GLY A 41 15.34 -1.91 -10.52
N LEU A 42 14.54 -2.87 -10.96
CA LEU A 42 14.76 -3.70 -12.15
C LEU A 42 14.38 -3.02 -13.47
N LYS A 43 13.87 -1.79 -13.44
CA LYS A 43 13.49 -0.98 -14.62
C LYS A 43 12.37 -1.58 -15.49
N TYR A 44 11.41 -2.29 -14.89
CA TYR A 44 10.25 -2.84 -15.63
C TYR A 44 9.24 -1.79 -16.12
N GLY A 45 9.33 -0.55 -15.61
CA GLY A 45 8.51 0.57 -16.06
C GLY A 45 7.09 0.58 -15.49
N ASP A 46 6.37 1.65 -15.81
CA ASP A 46 5.09 1.98 -15.16
C ASP A 46 3.94 1.05 -15.57
N ASN A 47 3.98 0.49 -16.79
CA ASN A 47 2.98 -0.46 -17.26
C ASN A 47 2.97 -1.75 -16.42
N PHE A 48 4.16 -2.29 -16.12
CA PHE A 48 4.27 -3.46 -15.26
C PHE A 48 3.80 -3.15 -13.84
N GLN A 49 4.19 -1.97 -13.32
CA GLN A 49 3.74 -1.54 -12.00
C GLN A 49 2.21 -1.40 -11.93
N ALA A 50 1.56 -0.87 -12.98
CA ALA A 50 0.10 -0.79 -13.03
C ALA A 50 -0.57 -2.17 -12.99
N VAL A 51 -0.04 -3.14 -13.72
CA VAL A 51 -0.52 -4.53 -13.68
C VAL A 51 -0.32 -5.13 -12.30
N LEU A 52 0.85 -4.92 -11.67
CA LEU A 52 1.14 -5.40 -10.32
C LEU A 52 0.14 -4.86 -9.29
N ILE A 53 -0.12 -3.56 -9.30
CA ILE A 53 -1.02 -2.93 -8.32
C ILE A 53 -2.49 -3.31 -8.57
N SER A 54 -2.89 -3.48 -9.84
CA SER A 54 -4.22 -4.00 -10.18
C SER A 54 -4.45 -5.44 -9.69
N ASN A 55 -3.40 -6.29 -9.72
CA ASN A 55 -3.48 -7.63 -9.14
C ASN A 55 -3.44 -7.61 -7.61
N ALA A 56 -2.62 -6.73 -7.02
CA ALA A 56 -2.49 -6.57 -5.57
C ALA A 56 -3.83 -6.20 -4.91
N ILE A 57 -4.58 -5.24 -5.48
CA ILE A 57 -5.87 -4.85 -4.89
C ILE A 57 -6.90 -5.99 -4.96
N GLN A 58 -6.87 -6.80 -6.01
CA GLN A 58 -7.73 -7.99 -6.11
C GLN A 58 -7.34 -9.06 -5.08
N GLU A 59 -6.05 -9.22 -4.79
CA GLU A 59 -5.57 -10.12 -3.74
C GLU A 59 -5.99 -9.62 -2.35
N ILE A 60 -5.85 -8.33 -2.07
CA ILE A 60 -6.35 -7.71 -0.81
C ILE A 60 -7.85 -7.96 -0.68
N ASN A 61 -8.64 -7.76 -1.75
CA ASN A 61 -10.08 -8.01 -1.72
C ASN A 61 -10.40 -9.47 -1.35
N ARG A 62 -9.77 -10.42 -2.04
CA ARG A 62 -9.97 -11.86 -1.76
C ARG A 62 -9.59 -12.21 -0.33
N PHE A 63 -8.46 -11.70 0.14
CA PHE A 63 -7.96 -11.94 1.50
C PHE A 63 -8.91 -11.38 2.56
N CYS A 64 -9.32 -10.12 2.43
CA CYS A 64 -10.24 -9.49 3.37
C CYS A 64 -11.59 -10.21 3.37
N ASN A 65 -12.11 -10.62 2.21
CA ASN A 65 -13.39 -11.34 2.11
C ASN A 65 -13.33 -12.73 2.74
N ALA A 66 -12.17 -13.38 2.72
CA ALA A 66 -11.99 -14.68 3.36
C ALA A 66 -11.95 -14.57 4.90
N ILE A 67 -11.38 -13.49 5.44
CA ILE A 67 -11.24 -13.29 6.90
C ILE A 67 -12.48 -12.66 7.52
N ASN A 68 -13.01 -11.62 6.88
CA ASN A 68 -14.18 -10.88 7.34
C ASN A 68 -15.15 -10.71 6.16
N PRO A 69 -16.11 -11.62 5.96
CA PRO A 69 -17.06 -11.55 4.86
C PRO A 69 -18.05 -10.41 5.10
N LEU A 70 -17.77 -9.26 4.50
CA LEU A 70 -18.57 -8.04 4.59
C LEU A 70 -18.66 -7.39 3.20
N HIS A 71 -19.75 -6.69 2.93
CA HIS A 71 -19.91 -5.94 1.68
C HIS A 71 -19.00 -4.71 1.71
N ARG A 72 -17.81 -4.84 1.10
CA ARG A 72 -16.80 -3.79 0.98
C ARG A 72 -16.64 -3.37 -0.48
N ASP A 73 -16.47 -2.07 -0.71
CA ASP A 73 -15.93 -1.58 -1.97
C ASP A 73 -14.42 -1.38 -1.84
N ILE A 74 -13.67 -2.30 -2.44
CA ILE A 74 -12.20 -2.27 -2.38
C ILE A 74 -11.60 -1.07 -3.12
N ASN A 75 -12.40 -0.33 -3.91
CA ASN A 75 -11.94 0.87 -4.59
C ASN A 75 -11.99 2.12 -3.71
N GLU A 76 -12.55 2.03 -2.49
CA GLU A 76 -12.56 3.16 -1.57
C GLU A 76 -11.13 3.66 -1.24
N PRO A 77 -10.96 4.96 -0.93
CA PRO A 77 -9.64 5.53 -0.64
C PRO A 77 -8.89 4.85 0.50
N ALA A 78 -9.61 4.25 1.47
CA ALA A 78 -9.03 3.51 2.58
C ALA A 78 -8.28 2.25 2.14
N TYR A 79 -8.59 1.70 0.97
CA TYR A 79 -7.95 0.51 0.41
C TYR A 79 -7.08 0.89 -0.80
N LEU A 80 -7.73 1.11 -1.95
CA LEU A 80 -7.04 1.36 -3.22
C LEU A 80 -6.28 2.69 -3.19
N GLY A 81 -6.85 3.73 -2.60
CA GLY A 81 -6.19 5.04 -2.53
C GLY A 81 -4.85 4.98 -1.79
N ASP A 82 -4.86 4.33 -0.62
CA ASP A 82 -3.65 4.17 0.20
C ASP A 82 -2.62 3.22 -0.44
N LEU A 83 -3.07 2.15 -1.09
CA LEU A 83 -2.21 1.28 -1.88
C LEU A 83 -1.51 2.05 -3.02
N LEU A 84 -2.27 2.86 -3.77
CA LEU A 84 -1.75 3.65 -4.89
C LEU A 84 -0.69 4.65 -4.42
N VAL A 85 -0.99 5.47 -3.42
CA VAL A 85 0.00 6.45 -2.93
C VAL A 85 1.25 5.75 -2.39
N THR A 86 1.09 4.63 -1.69
CA THR A 86 2.23 3.90 -1.09
C THR A 86 3.10 3.21 -2.16
N ALA A 87 2.50 2.69 -3.23
CA ALA A 87 3.24 2.02 -4.30
C ALA A 87 3.87 2.99 -5.32
N TYR A 88 3.21 4.12 -5.61
CA TYR A 88 3.66 5.08 -6.63
C TYR A 88 4.44 6.28 -6.09
N SER A 89 4.37 6.56 -4.78
CA SER A 89 5.14 7.66 -4.19
C SER A 89 6.61 7.29 -4.02
N LYS A 90 7.50 8.24 -4.30
CA LYS A 90 8.95 8.12 -4.00
C LYS A 90 9.24 8.33 -2.51
N PHE A 91 8.30 8.92 -1.77
CA PHE A 91 8.40 9.14 -0.33
C PHE A 91 8.01 7.90 0.50
N SER A 92 7.49 6.85 -0.14
CA SER A 92 7.23 5.58 0.51
C SER A 92 8.55 4.89 0.86
N ARG A 93 8.83 4.75 2.16
CA ARG A 93 10.02 4.05 2.67
C ARG A 93 10.05 2.60 2.21
N ASN A 94 8.92 1.90 2.25
CA ASN A 94 8.82 0.50 1.79
C ASN A 94 9.12 0.36 0.28
N ARG A 95 8.65 1.31 -0.54
CA ARG A 95 8.99 1.32 -1.97
C ARG A 95 10.46 1.61 -2.22
N LEU A 96 11.03 2.58 -1.51
CA LEU A 96 12.45 2.90 -1.62
C LEU A 96 13.32 1.70 -1.18
N PHE A 97 12.93 1.02 -0.11
CA PHE A 97 13.56 -0.23 0.33
C PHE A 97 13.53 -1.31 -0.75
N GLY A 98 12.36 -1.56 -1.33
CA GLY A 98 12.23 -2.46 -2.47
C GLY A 98 13.11 -2.04 -3.65
N THR A 99 13.24 -0.74 -3.90
CA THR A 99 14.10 -0.20 -4.98
C THR A 99 15.58 -0.50 -4.74
N MET A 100 16.04 -0.41 -3.49
CA MET A 100 17.42 -0.79 -3.13
C MET A 100 17.65 -2.27 -3.40
N ILE A 101 16.71 -3.13 -2.98
CA ILE A 101 16.78 -4.57 -3.27
C ILE A 101 16.80 -4.83 -4.77
N GLY A 102 15.91 -4.18 -5.55
CA GLY A 102 15.87 -4.31 -7.00
C GLY A 102 17.14 -3.82 -7.73
N LYS A 103 17.93 -2.94 -7.10
CA LYS A 103 19.25 -2.50 -7.59
C LYS A 103 20.39 -3.46 -7.23
N GLY A 104 20.12 -4.51 -6.46
CA GLY A 104 21.10 -5.51 -6.05
C GLY A 104 21.67 -5.34 -4.64
N TYR A 105 21.14 -4.42 -3.84
CA TYR A 105 21.56 -4.31 -2.44
C TYR A 105 21.03 -5.50 -1.63
N SER A 106 21.83 -5.95 -0.66
CA SER A 106 21.34 -6.93 0.31
C SER A 106 20.26 -6.31 1.21
N VAL A 107 19.33 -7.14 1.69
CA VAL A 107 18.29 -6.72 2.64
C VAL A 107 18.91 -6.00 3.84
N LYS A 108 20.00 -6.53 4.40
CA LYS A 108 20.69 -5.96 5.56
C LYS A 108 21.28 -4.58 5.26
N THR A 109 21.89 -4.41 4.09
CA THR A 109 22.46 -3.12 3.67
C THR A 109 21.35 -2.08 3.50
N ALA A 110 20.27 -2.45 2.80
CA ALA A 110 19.13 -1.56 2.58
C ALA A 110 18.44 -1.14 3.90
N GLN A 111 18.36 -2.03 4.90
CA GLN A 111 17.81 -1.71 6.23
C GLN A 111 18.66 -0.67 6.96
N ILE A 112 19.98 -0.85 6.98
CA ILE A 112 20.92 0.05 7.66
C ILE A 112 20.91 1.43 7.02
N GLU A 113 20.98 1.49 5.69
CA GLU A 113 21.06 2.74 4.93
C GLU A 113 19.79 3.60 5.04
N MET A 114 18.65 2.95 5.29
CA MET A 114 17.36 3.62 5.46
C MET A 114 16.98 3.88 6.92
N GLU A 115 17.83 3.51 7.89
CA GLU A 115 17.53 3.51 9.33
C GLU A 115 16.15 2.91 9.64
N MET A 116 15.80 1.85 8.89
CA MET A 116 14.45 1.32 8.89
C MET A 116 14.28 0.28 9.99
N ILE A 117 13.30 0.51 10.85
CA ILE A 117 12.76 -0.52 11.74
C ILE A 117 11.67 -1.23 10.96
N ILE A 118 11.92 -2.49 10.60
CA ILE A 118 10.92 -3.40 10.01
C ILE A 118 10.21 -4.13 11.14
#